data_AF-A0A3Q7H4U3-F1
#
_entry.id   AF-A0A3Q7H4U3-F1
#
_cell.length_a   1.000
_cell.length_b   1.000
_cell.length_c   1.000
_cell.angle_alpha   90.00
_cell.angle_beta   90.00
_cell.angle_gamma   90.00
#
_symmetry.space_group_name_H-M   'P 1'
#
loop_
_entity.id
_entity.type
_entity.pdbx_description
1 polymer ?
#
loop_
_entity_poly.entity_id
_entity_poly.type
_entity_poly.pdbx_seq_one_letter_code
_entity_poly.pdbx_strand_id
1 'polypeptide(L)'
;PHTNHFKENKKIINYIKTIGYMAKSTIFLVLLLCFILISSNEMQAVEGKLCYWRSHEYRTKFCLFSEICNKKCKIEDSRVTKGECVRKGFFRYCFCYRKC
;
A
#
# COMPACT_ATOMS: atom_id res chain seq x y z
N PRO A 1 12.31 -9.91 -65.27
CA PRO A 1 12.84 -10.70 -64.13
C PRO A 1 13.26 -9.89 -62.88
N HIS A 2 13.83 -8.68 -63.02
CA HIS A 2 14.39 -7.91 -61.89
C HIS A 2 13.38 -7.22 -60.95
N THR A 3 12.13 -7.01 -61.38
CA THR A 3 11.11 -6.27 -60.60
C THR A 3 10.41 -7.11 -59.53
N ASN A 4 10.38 -8.44 -59.68
CA ASN A 4 9.74 -9.35 -58.72
C ASN A 4 10.56 -9.51 -57.44
N HIS A 5 11.89 -9.60 -57.55
CA HIS A 5 12.81 -9.69 -56.41
C HIS A 5 12.76 -8.45 -55.50
N PHE A 6 12.62 -7.26 -56.08
CA PHE A 6 12.56 -6.01 -55.30
C PHE A 6 11.24 -5.88 -54.51
N LYS A 7 10.15 -6.39 -55.07
CA LYS A 7 8.82 -6.39 -54.45
C LYS A 7 8.75 -7.41 -53.30
N GLU A 8 9.39 -8.57 -53.44
CA GLU A 8 9.56 -9.55 -52.36
C GLU A 8 10.40 -9.00 -51.21
N ASN A 9 11.55 -8.41 -51.50
CA ASN A 9 12.43 -7.82 -50.49
C ASN A 9 11.73 -6.73 -49.66
N LYS A 10 10.89 -5.90 -50.29
CA LYS A 10 10.11 -4.86 -49.57
C LYS A 10 9.04 -5.45 -48.64
N LYS A 11 8.48 -6.61 -49.01
CA LYS A 11 7.49 -7.34 -48.20
C LYS A 11 8.15 -7.96 -46.97
N ILE A 12 9.34 -8.54 -47.13
CA ILE A 12 10.16 -9.10 -46.05
C ILE A 12 10.58 -8.01 -45.06
N ILE A 13 11.04 -6.85 -45.54
CA ILE A 13 11.43 -5.72 -44.69
C ILE A 13 10.24 -5.20 -43.85
N ASN A 14 9.06 -5.06 -44.47
CA ASN A 14 7.85 -4.68 -43.72
C ASN A 14 7.45 -5.74 -42.69
N TYR A 15 7.59 -7.03 -43.02
CA TYR A 15 7.29 -8.13 -42.09
C TYR A 15 8.22 -8.11 -40.87
N ILE A 16 9.53 -7.92 -41.07
CA ILE A 16 10.53 -7.77 -40.00
C ILE A 16 10.23 -6.53 -39.14
N LYS A 17 9.84 -5.42 -39.77
CA LYS A 17 9.45 -4.18 -39.07
C LYS A 17 8.19 -4.37 -38.21
N THR A 18 7.20 -5.10 -38.71
CA THR A 18 5.99 -5.47 -37.95
C THR A 18 6.32 -6.40 -36.80
N ILE A 19 7.19 -7.40 -36.99
CA ILE A 19 7.65 -8.28 -35.89
C ILE A 19 8.39 -7.46 -34.82
N GLY A 20 9.28 -6.56 -35.23
CA GLY A 20 9.99 -5.67 -34.30
C GLY A 20 9.06 -4.70 -33.56
N TYR A 21 7.99 -4.24 -34.21
CA TYR A 21 6.96 -3.40 -33.57
C TYR A 21 6.10 -4.20 -32.60
N MET A 22 5.71 -5.42 -32.97
CA MET A 22 5.00 -6.37 -32.09
C MET A 22 5.85 -6.73 -30.87
N ALA A 23 7.16 -6.94 -31.03
CA ALA A 23 8.12 -7.20 -29.97
C ALA A 23 8.30 -6.00 -29.01
N LYS A 24 8.30 -4.77 -29.53
CA LYS A 24 8.33 -3.55 -28.68
C LYS A 24 7.05 -3.41 -27.85
N SER A 25 5.90 -3.65 -28.48
CA SER A 25 4.60 -3.59 -27.80
C SER A 25 4.45 -4.67 -26.72
N THR A 26 4.95 -5.88 -26.95
CA THR A 26 4.93 -6.94 -25.94
C THR A 26 5.89 -6.66 -24.78
N ILE A 27 7.09 -6.12 -25.03
CA ILE A 27 8.00 -5.70 -23.95
C ILE A 27 7.37 -4.62 -23.08
N PHE A 28 6.74 -3.62 -23.70
CA PHE A 28 6.04 -2.57 -22.95
C PHE A 28 4.89 -3.13 -22.10
N LEU A 29 4.11 -4.07 -22.66
CA LEU A 29 3.03 -4.75 -21.95
C LEU A 29 3.55 -5.55 -20.74
N VAL A 30 4.64 -6.30 -20.93
CA VAL A 30 5.27 -7.10 -19.86
C VAL A 30 5.79 -6.19 -18.74
N LEU A 31 6.47 -5.09 -19.09
CA LEU A 31 6.94 -4.12 -18.11
C LEU A 31 5.76 -3.53 -17.31
N LEU A 32 4.69 -3.15 -17.99
CA LEU A 32 3.50 -2.57 -17.36
C LEU A 32 2.81 -3.56 -16.41
N LEU A 33 2.71 -4.84 -16.80
CA LEU A 33 2.23 -5.93 -15.94
C LEU A 33 3.13 -6.11 -14.70
N CYS A 34 4.45 -6.08 -14.86
CA CYS A 34 5.39 -6.16 -13.74
C CYS A 34 5.22 -4.99 -12.76
N PHE A 35 5.04 -3.76 -13.24
CA PHE A 35 4.77 -2.60 -12.39
C PHE A 35 3.48 -2.74 -11.59
N ILE A 36 2.40 -3.22 -12.23
CA ILE A 36 1.12 -3.47 -11.54
C ILE A 36 1.32 -4.51 -10.44
N LEU A 37 2.00 -5.63 -10.72
CA LEU A 37 2.27 -6.67 -9.74
C LEU A 37 3.11 -6.18 -8.54
N ILE A 38 4.11 -5.33 -8.78
CA ILE A 38 4.92 -4.74 -7.71
C ILE A 38 4.08 -3.77 -6.87
N SER A 39 3.19 -2.99 -7.50
CA SER A 39 2.29 -2.06 -6.79
C SER A 39 1.16 -2.76 -6.01
N SER A 40 0.67 -3.91 -6.48
CA SER A 40 -0.35 -4.69 -5.79
C SER A 40 0.18 -5.41 -4.56
N ASN A 41 1.50 -5.60 -4.49
CA ASN A 41 2.16 -6.02 -3.28
C ASN A 41 2.27 -4.80 -2.37
N GLU A 42 1.15 -4.47 -1.73
CA GLU A 42 1.20 -3.67 -0.51
C GLU A 42 2.18 -4.38 0.41
N MET A 43 3.36 -3.78 0.59
CA MET A 43 4.25 -4.17 1.66
C MET A 43 3.44 -3.96 2.93
N GLN A 44 2.80 -5.00 3.44
CA GLN A 44 2.41 -5.06 4.83
C GLN A 44 3.73 -4.98 5.56
N ALA A 45 4.18 -3.75 5.82
CA ALA A 45 5.11 -3.48 6.89
C ALA A 45 4.58 -4.32 8.05
N VAL A 46 5.40 -5.25 8.52
CA VAL A 46 5.07 -6.08 9.68
C VAL A 46 5.11 -5.15 10.89
N GLU A 47 4.24 -4.15 10.91
CA GLU A 47 3.77 -3.51 12.11
C GLU A 47 3.07 -4.65 12.85
N GLY A 48 3.79 -5.25 13.79
CA GLY A 48 3.24 -6.32 14.63
C GLY A 48 1.83 -5.93 15.08
N LYS A 49 0.89 -6.88 14.98
CA LYS A 49 -0.55 -6.65 15.17
C LYS A 49 -0.75 -5.66 16.32
N LEU A 50 -1.36 -4.51 16.05
CA LEU A 50 -1.56 -3.51 17.10
C LEU A 50 -2.87 -3.82 17.84
N CYS A 51 -2.75 -4.24 19.09
CA CYS A 51 -3.87 -4.45 20.00
C CYS A 51 -4.32 -3.09 20.54
N TYR A 52 -5.61 -2.80 20.49
CA TYR A 52 -6.16 -1.59 21.08
C TYR A 52 -7.39 -1.85 21.95
N TRP A 53 -7.53 -1.10 23.03
CA TRP A 53 -8.67 -1.19 23.94
C TRP A 53 -8.99 0.18 24.52
N ARG A 54 -10.19 0.34 25.06
CA ARG A 54 -10.57 1.58 25.75
C ARG A 54 -9.97 1.57 27.16
N SER A 55 -9.34 2.68 27.55
CA SER A 55 -8.74 2.85 28.89
C SER A 55 -9.76 2.60 30.01
N HIS A 56 -9.36 1.78 30.99
CA HIS A 56 -10.16 1.49 32.18
C HIS A 56 -10.08 2.59 33.24
N GLU A 57 -8.98 3.34 33.30
CA GLU A 57 -8.76 4.48 34.21
C GLU A 57 -9.36 5.78 33.63
N TYR A 58 -9.20 6.00 32.32
CA TYR A 58 -9.70 7.19 31.64
C TYR A 58 -11.04 6.90 30.93
N ARG A 59 -12.09 6.72 31.73
CA ARG A 59 -13.44 6.36 31.23
C ARG A 59 -14.25 7.54 30.66
N THR A 60 -13.81 8.78 30.87
CA THR A 60 -14.61 9.95 30.48
C THR A 60 -14.88 9.99 28.97
N LYS A 61 -15.96 10.67 28.59
CA LYS A 61 -16.35 10.91 27.20
C LYS A 61 -15.68 12.15 26.57
N PHE A 62 -14.77 12.79 27.30
CA PHE A 62 -14.10 14.04 26.94
C PHE A 62 -12.58 13.87 26.98
N CYS A 63 -12.06 12.98 26.14
CA CYS A 63 -10.63 12.89 25.90
C CYS A 63 -10.18 14.11 25.07
N LEU A 64 -9.60 15.10 25.74
CA LEU A 64 -9.14 16.35 25.12
C LEU A 64 -7.67 16.29 24.71
N PHE A 65 -6.83 15.58 25.49
CA PHE A 65 -5.39 15.53 25.30
C PHE A 65 -4.89 14.09 25.23
N SER A 66 -4.39 13.70 24.05
CA SER A 66 -3.83 12.36 23.82
C SER A 66 -2.62 12.06 24.72
N GLU A 67 -1.86 13.07 25.14
CA GLU A 67 -0.74 12.90 26.09
C GLU A 67 -1.20 12.42 27.46
N ILE A 68 -2.32 12.98 27.98
CA ILE A 68 -2.91 12.54 29.25
C ILE A 68 -3.43 11.12 29.11
N CYS A 69 -4.10 10.83 27.99
CA CYS A 69 -4.54 9.47 27.66
C CYS A 69 -3.38 8.48 27.63
N ASN A 70 -2.28 8.79 26.95
CA ASN A 70 -1.08 7.97 26.89
C ASN A 70 -0.47 7.72 28.28
N LYS A 71 -0.37 8.75 29.11
CA LYS A 71 0.12 8.60 30.49
C LYS A 71 -0.78 7.65 31.31
N LYS A 72 -2.10 7.79 31.20
CA LYS A 72 -3.06 6.89 31.88
C LYS A 72 -2.96 5.45 31.37
N CYS A 73 -2.87 5.25 30.06
CA CYS A 73 -2.68 3.94 29.48
C CYS A 73 -1.38 3.26 29.94
N LYS A 74 -0.27 4.00 30.06
CA LYS A 74 0.99 3.47 30.58
C LYS A 74 0.95 3.11 32.07
N ILE A 75 0.06 3.76 32.84
CA ILE A 75 -0.21 3.38 34.23
C ILE A 75 -1.03 2.08 34.29
N GLU A 76 -1.99 1.89 33.37
CA GLU A 76 -2.78 0.66 33.27
C GLU A 76 -1.95 -0.56 32.83
N ASP A 77 -1.10 -0.40 31.82
CA ASP A 77 -0.22 -1.46 31.32
C ASP A 77 1.09 -0.85 30.83
N SER A 78 2.21 -1.31 31.41
CA SER A 78 3.56 -0.83 31.09
C SER A 78 3.99 -1.16 29.66
N ARG A 79 3.32 -2.11 28.98
CA ARG A 79 3.58 -2.50 27.58
C ARG A 79 2.89 -1.61 26.56
N VAL A 80 2.11 -0.62 27.00
CA VAL A 80 1.47 0.35 26.11
C VAL A 80 2.53 1.13 25.34
N THR A 81 2.39 1.11 24.01
CA THR A 81 3.23 1.88 23.10
C THR A 81 2.66 3.26 22.83
N LYS A 82 1.33 3.41 22.87
CA LYS A 82 0.63 4.67 22.56
C LYS A 82 -0.73 4.72 23.25
N GLY A 83 -1.16 5.91 23.65
CA GLY A 83 -2.56 6.20 23.97
C GLY A 83 -3.04 7.41 23.17
N GLU A 84 -4.27 7.35 22.67
CA GLU A 84 -4.84 8.38 21.80
C GLU A 84 -6.32 8.63 22.08
N CYS A 85 -6.72 9.90 21.97
CA CYS A 85 -8.12 10.30 22.02
C CYS A 85 -8.81 10.04 20.68
N VAL A 86 -9.62 8.99 20.62
CA VAL A 86 -10.38 8.61 19.42
C VAL A 86 -11.81 9.13 19.51
N ARG A 87 -12.27 9.81 18.46
CA ARG A 87 -13.66 10.27 18.35
C ARG A 87 -14.58 9.09 18.00
N LYS A 88 -15.62 8.87 18.80
CA LYS A 88 -16.72 7.92 18.53
C LYS A 88 -18.04 8.67 18.68
N GLY A 89 -18.67 9.01 17.55
CA GLY A 89 -19.85 9.87 17.51
C GLY A 89 -19.52 11.30 17.93
N PHE A 90 -20.30 11.87 18.85
CA PHE A 90 -20.08 13.21 19.41
C PHE A 90 -18.99 13.27 20.50
N PHE A 91 -18.58 12.12 21.02
CA PHE A 91 -17.66 12.02 22.16
C PHE A 91 -16.25 11.61 21.72
N ARG A 92 -15.27 11.90 22.58
CA ARG A 92 -13.87 11.45 22.42
C ARG A 92 -13.49 10.57 23.60
N TYR A 93 -12.99 9.38 23.30
CA TYR A 93 -12.62 8.39 24.30
C TYR A 93 -11.12 8.09 24.23
N CYS A 94 -10.53 7.78 25.37
CA CYS A 94 -9.14 7.36 25.42
C CYS A 94 -9.02 5.88 25.03
N PHE A 95 -8.19 5.59 24.02
CA PHE A 95 -7.82 4.25 23.62
C PHE A 95 -6.32 4.02 23.83
N CYS A 96 -5.99 2.86 24.39
CA CYS A 96 -4.64 2.39 24.62
C CYS A 96 -4.25 1.41 23.52
N TYR A 97 -3.00 1.46 23.10
CA TYR A 97 -2.44 0.65 22.02
C TYR A 97 -1.16 -0.02 22.51
N ARG A 98 -0.99 -1.28 22.17
CA ARG A 98 0.25 -2.03 22.36
C ARG A 98 0.48 -2.96 21.19
N LYS A 99 1.72 -3.37 20.98
CA LYS A 99 1.99 -4.52 20.12
C LYS A 99 1.36 -5.76 20.76
N CYS A 100 0.46 -6.42 20.03
CA CYS A 100 0.28 -7.85 20.20
C CYS A 100 1.59 -8.52 19.71
#